data_AF-A0A5N6KLB5-F1
#
_entry.id   AF-A0A5N6KLB5-F1
#
_cell.length_a   1.000
_cell.length_b   1.000
_cell.length_c   1.000
_cell.angle_alpha   90.00
_cell.angle_beta   90.00
_cell.angle_gamma   90.00
#
_symmetry.space_group_name_H-M   'P 1'
#
loop_
_entity.id
_entity.type
_entity.pdbx_description
1 polymer ?
#
loop_
_entity_poly.entity_id
_entity_poly.type
_entity_poly.pdbx_seq_one_letter_code
_entity_poly.pdbx_strand_id
1 'polypeptide(L)'
;MINVSAPLTKDLMVKYGVKRWTQIHNQTATRALMSQLFDPQMCNLADFDCFSQVVFENLEDYKRMKQDPWYKEHLIGDHEKFADTKRSQMTIGWIEDFVRDGQVVDEFGVKHNSSRFNKYFYMLIAGLIVLGGLGWRGVQIMGLNALKGSL
;
A
#
# COMPACT_ATOMS: atom_id res chain seq x y z
N MET A 1 5.46 -9.51 9.64
CA MET A 1 5.80 -8.48 8.64
C MET A 1 7.30 -8.15 8.56
N ILE A 2 7.86 -7.20 9.32
CA ILE A 2 9.19 -6.59 9.07
C ILE A 2 10.39 -7.55 9.13
N ASN A 3 10.37 -8.50 10.05
CA ASN A 3 11.53 -9.36 10.32
C ASN A 3 11.50 -10.69 9.55
N VAL A 4 10.37 -11.03 8.91
CA VAL A 4 10.16 -12.34 8.28
C VAL A 4 9.57 -12.16 6.89
N SER A 5 8.31 -11.72 6.82
CA SER A 5 7.55 -11.60 5.57
C SER A 5 8.21 -10.66 4.56
N ALA A 6 8.70 -9.49 4.98
CA ALA A 6 9.37 -8.56 4.06
C ALA A 6 10.68 -9.11 3.48
N PRO A 7 11.63 -9.59 4.29
CA PRO A 7 12.84 -10.25 3.77
C PRO A 7 12.54 -11.36 2.77
N LEU A 8 11.51 -12.18 3.02
CA LEU A 8 11.13 -13.28 2.14
C LEU A 8 10.49 -12.83 0.82
N THR A 9 9.88 -11.65 0.79
CA THR A 9 9.01 -11.21 -0.33
C THR A 9 9.64 -10.13 -1.21
N LYS A 10 10.48 -9.24 -0.64
CA LYS A 10 10.92 -8.02 -1.32
C LYS A 10 11.69 -8.28 -2.63
N ASP A 11 12.56 -9.28 -2.65
CA ASP A 11 13.38 -9.58 -3.84
C ASP A 11 12.53 -10.22 -4.94
N LEU A 12 11.51 -11.00 -4.55
CA LEU A 12 10.50 -11.52 -5.47
C LEU A 12 9.65 -10.38 -6.06
N MET A 13 9.25 -9.40 -5.25
CA MET A 13 8.53 -8.22 -5.73
C MET A 13 9.35 -7.45 -6.77
N VAL A 14 10.65 -7.26 -6.54
CA VAL A 14 11.57 -6.63 -7.50
C VAL A 14 11.66 -7.45 -8.79
N LYS A 15 11.83 -8.78 -8.70
CA LYS A 15 11.85 -9.69 -9.87
C LYS A 15 10.64 -9.52 -10.79
N TYR A 16 9.48 -9.23 -10.22
CA TYR A 16 8.22 -9.03 -10.96
C TYR A 16 7.85 -7.55 -11.14
N GLY A 17 8.82 -6.63 -11.12
CA GLY A 17 8.60 -5.26 -11.56
C GLY A 17 7.83 -4.35 -10.59
N VAL A 18 7.66 -4.76 -9.32
CA VAL A 18 7.22 -3.84 -8.26
C VAL A 18 8.27 -2.76 -8.08
N LYS A 19 7.83 -1.49 -8.12
CA LYS A 19 8.70 -0.32 -8.04
C LYS A 19 8.90 0.18 -6.63
N ARG A 20 7.89 0.01 -5.78
CA ARG A 20 7.94 0.47 -4.38
C ARG A 20 7.02 -0.38 -3.53
N TRP A 21 7.50 -0.77 -2.36
CA TRP A 21 6.67 -1.33 -1.30
C TRP A 21 7.02 -0.66 0.02
N THR A 22 6.02 -0.10 0.68
CA THR A 22 6.19 0.57 1.98
C THR A 22 5.21 0.02 3.01
N GLN A 23 5.64 0.03 4.27
CA GLN A 23 4.79 -0.15 5.45
C GLN A 23 4.79 1.15 6.24
N ILE A 24 3.60 1.68 6.52
CA ILE A 24 3.39 2.91 7.29
C ILE A 24 2.75 2.50 8.61
N HIS A 25 3.47 2.70 9.72
CA HIS A 25 3.04 2.24 11.04
C HIS A 25 2.29 3.34 11.81
N ASN A 26 1.00 3.13 12.04
CA ASN A 26 0.10 4.06 12.72
C ASN A 26 -0.24 3.55 14.12
N GLN A 27 0.77 3.37 14.97
CA GLN A 27 0.56 2.89 16.33
C GLN A 27 -0.35 3.85 17.13
N THR A 28 -0.91 3.36 18.24
CA THR A 28 -1.80 4.16 19.10
C THR A 28 -1.22 5.53 19.45
N ALA A 29 0.09 5.59 19.77
CA ALA A 29 0.77 6.83 20.12
C ALA A 29 0.83 7.82 18.94
N THR A 30 1.16 7.37 17.73
CA THR A 30 1.24 8.27 16.55
C THR A 30 -0.15 8.67 16.07
N ARG A 31 -1.15 7.78 16.13
CA ARG A 31 -2.56 8.13 15.84
C ARG A 31 -3.13 9.17 16.79
N ALA A 32 -2.76 9.15 18.08
CA ALA A 32 -3.22 10.14 19.05
C ALA A 32 -2.79 11.57 18.69
N LEU A 33 -1.68 11.74 17.94
CA LEU A 33 -1.21 13.05 17.49
C LEU A 33 -2.16 13.73 16.49
N MET A 34 -3.06 12.98 15.84
CA MET A 34 -4.05 13.57 14.94
C MET A 34 -4.95 14.59 15.62
N SER A 35 -5.15 14.48 16.94
CA SER A 35 -5.90 15.46 17.75
C SER A 35 -5.36 16.90 17.67
N GLN A 36 -4.11 17.05 17.25
CA GLN A 36 -3.46 18.35 17.09
C GLN A 36 -3.62 18.94 15.68
N LEU A 37 -4.11 18.15 14.72
CA LEU A 37 -3.98 18.44 13.28
C LEU A 37 -5.31 18.46 12.52
N PHE A 38 -6.36 17.75 12.99
CA PHE A 38 -7.62 17.72 12.24
C PHE A 38 -8.44 19.00 12.43
N ASP A 39 -9.08 19.44 11.36
CA ASP A 39 -10.19 20.37 11.44
C ASP A 39 -11.42 19.67 12.05
N PRO A 40 -12.35 20.39 12.70
CA PRO A 40 -13.55 19.80 13.29
C PRO A 40 -14.37 18.93 12.33
N GLN A 41 -14.34 19.24 11.03
CA GLN A 41 -15.03 18.50 9.97
C GLN A 41 -14.34 17.20 9.54
N MET A 42 -13.10 16.94 9.99
CA MET A 42 -12.26 15.79 9.62
C MET A 42 -11.87 14.93 10.84
N CYS A 43 -12.78 14.78 11.80
CA CYS A 43 -12.50 14.12 13.09
C CYS A 43 -12.64 12.59 13.08
N ASN A 44 -13.03 11.97 11.95
CA ASN A 44 -13.17 10.53 11.83
C ASN A 44 -11.80 9.84 11.71
N LEU A 45 -11.19 9.54 12.86
CA LEU A 45 -9.89 8.87 12.89
C LEU A 45 -10.01 7.40 12.52
N ALA A 46 -9.21 7.02 11.52
CA ALA A 46 -8.97 5.63 11.17
C ALA A 46 -8.41 4.82 12.36
N ASP A 47 -8.90 3.59 12.52
CA ASP A 47 -8.47 2.67 13.59
C ASP A 47 -7.36 1.69 13.15
N PHE A 48 -6.94 1.75 11.89
CA PHE A 48 -5.84 0.96 11.34
C PHE A 48 -4.51 1.29 11.98
N ASP A 49 -3.68 0.27 12.21
CA ASP A 49 -2.34 0.42 12.78
C ASP A 49 -1.23 0.30 11.73
N CYS A 50 -1.58 -0.03 10.49
CA CYS A 50 -0.61 -0.14 9.42
C CYS A 50 -1.23 0.09 8.03
N PHE A 51 -0.53 0.81 7.15
CA PHE A 51 -0.77 0.78 5.70
C PHE A 51 0.40 0.11 4.98
N SER A 52 0.11 -0.94 4.21
CA SER A 52 1.03 -1.50 3.22
C SER A 52 0.68 -0.94 1.85
N GLN A 53 1.63 -0.31 1.16
CA GLN A 53 1.42 0.23 -0.19
C GLN A 53 2.40 -0.40 -1.16
N VAL A 54 1.88 -1.07 -2.19
CA VAL A 54 2.69 -1.69 -3.26
C VAL A 54 2.40 -0.99 -4.58
N VAL A 55 3.45 -0.48 -5.23
CA VAL A 55 3.39 0.24 -6.49
C VAL A 55 4.04 -0.58 -7.59
N PHE A 56 3.32 -0.83 -8.69
CA PHE A 56 3.82 -1.57 -9.84
C PHE A 56 3.38 -0.92 -11.16
N GLU A 57 4.12 -1.22 -12.23
CA GLU A 57 3.82 -0.71 -13.58
C GLU A 57 2.80 -1.58 -14.32
N ASN A 58 2.57 -2.83 -13.96
CA ASN A 58 1.65 -3.68 -14.71
C ASN A 58 0.94 -4.67 -13.80
N LEU A 59 -0.39 -4.70 -13.86
CA LEU A 59 -1.21 -5.66 -13.12
C LEU A 59 -0.84 -7.10 -13.43
N GLU A 60 -0.49 -7.38 -14.68
CA GLU A 60 -0.10 -8.72 -15.11
C GLU A 60 1.21 -9.17 -14.45
N ASP A 61 2.15 -8.26 -14.20
CA ASP A 61 3.39 -8.61 -13.51
C ASP A 61 3.10 -8.99 -12.06
N TYR A 62 2.19 -8.27 -11.41
CA TYR A 62 1.73 -8.59 -10.06
C TYR A 62 0.97 -9.93 -10.00
N LYS A 63 0.14 -10.23 -11.01
CA LYS A 63 -0.52 -11.55 -11.13
C LYS A 63 0.50 -12.67 -11.32
N ARG A 64 1.50 -12.50 -12.18
CA ARG A 64 2.57 -13.49 -12.39
C ARG A 64 3.39 -13.74 -11.13
N MET A 65 3.64 -12.71 -10.33
CA MET A 65 4.29 -12.86 -9.02
C MET A 65 3.51 -13.82 -8.10
N LYS A 66 2.17 -13.67 -8.03
CA LYS A 66 1.32 -14.57 -7.24
C LYS A 66 1.30 -16.01 -7.75
N GLN A 67 1.69 -16.23 -9.00
CA GLN A 67 1.79 -17.56 -9.60
C GLN A 67 3.15 -18.22 -9.42
N ASP A 68 4.18 -17.49 -8.99
CA ASP A 68 5.54 -17.99 -8.79
C ASP A 68 5.54 -19.18 -7.78
N PRO A 69 6.23 -20.30 -8.06
CA PRO A 69 6.30 -21.44 -7.15
C PRO A 69 6.81 -21.06 -5.75
N TRP A 70 7.82 -20.20 -5.67
CA TRP A 70 8.35 -19.70 -4.40
C TRP A 70 7.28 -18.92 -3.63
N TYR A 71 6.51 -18.08 -4.32
CA TYR A 71 5.38 -17.37 -3.72
C TYR A 71 4.36 -18.35 -3.12
N LYS A 72 3.98 -19.36 -3.91
CA LYS A 72 2.97 -20.34 -3.50
C LYS A 72 3.40 -21.15 -2.28
N GLU A 73 4.65 -21.58 -2.26
CA GLU A 73 5.21 -22.39 -1.19
C GLU A 73 5.44 -21.59 0.10
N HIS A 74 5.93 -20.36 0.00
CA HIS A 74 6.43 -19.62 1.17
C HIS A 74 5.51 -18.50 1.66
N LEU A 75 4.64 -17.94 0.79
CA LEU A 75 3.91 -16.69 1.07
C LEU A 75 2.38 -16.84 1.12
N ILE A 76 1.81 -17.94 0.60
CA ILE A 76 0.39 -18.23 0.79
C ILE A 76 0.11 -18.44 2.28
N GLY A 77 -0.90 -17.76 2.81
CA GLY A 77 -1.27 -17.81 4.23
C GLY A 77 -0.33 -17.02 5.17
N ASP A 78 0.79 -16.46 4.69
CA ASP A 78 1.74 -15.77 5.58
C ASP A 78 1.12 -14.55 6.30
N HIS A 79 0.17 -13.89 5.64
CA HIS A 79 -0.54 -12.74 6.19
C HIS A 79 -1.38 -13.10 7.43
N GLU A 80 -1.87 -14.34 7.54
CA GLU A 80 -2.66 -14.78 8.70
C GLU A 80 -1.83 -14.84 9.99
N LYS A 81 -0.49 -14.89 9.87
CA LYS A 81 0.41 -14.94 11.03
C LYS A 81 0.60 -13.58 11.70
N PHE A 82 0.33 -12.48 11.01
CA PHE A 82 0.64 -11.14 11.50
C PHE A 82 -0.46 -10.10 11.27
N ALA A 83 -1.46 -10.37 10.44
CA ALA A 83 -2.54 -9.44 10.14
C ALA A 83 -3.91 -10.05 10.52
N ASP A 84 -4.83 -9.19 10.97
CA ASP A 84 -6.23 -9.55 11.09
C ASP A 84 -6.91 -9.53 9.71
N THR A 85 -6.78 -10.64 8.98
CA THR A 85 -7.27 -10.77 7.60
C THR A 85 -8.78 -10.59 7.45
N LYS A 86 -9.56 -10.66 8.54
CA LYS A 86 -11.01 -10.39 8.53
C LYS A 86 -11.33 -8.91 8.53
N ARG A 87 -10.49 -8.09 9.17
CA ARG A 87 -10.64 -6.62 9.23
C ARG A 87 -9.78 -5.90 8.20
N SER A 88 -8.77 -6.57 7.65
CA SER A 88 -7.92 -6.07 6.57
C SER A 88 -8.73 -5.72 5.33
N GLN A 89 -8.35 -4.63 4.67
CA GLN A 89 -9.00 -4.15 3.46
C GLN A 89 -8.00 -3.90 2.35
N MET A 90 -8.49 -4.04 1.12
CA MET A 90 -7.73 -3.90 -0.12
C MET A 90 -8.59 -3.18 -1.16
N THR A 91 -7.95 -2.48 -2.07
CA THR A 91 -8.55 -1.76 -3.19
C THR A 91 -7.44 -1.46 -4.24
N ILE A 92 -7.72 -0.74 -5.33
CA ILE A 92 -6.74 -0.29 -6.33
C ILE A 92 -7.13 1.12 -6.88
N GLY A 93 -6.21 2.06 -7.10
CA GLY A 93 -6.53 3.48 -7.48
C GLY A 93 -5.31 4.24 -8.03
N TRP A 94 -5.21 5.62 -8.04
CA TRP A 94 -4.01 6.43 -8.49
C TRP A 94 -3.09 7.24 -7.54
N ILE A 95 -1.76 7.35 -7.82
CA ILE A 95 -0.82 8.32 -7.21
C ILE A 95 -0.68 9.54 -8.13
N GLU A 96 -1.15 10.68 -7.65
CA GLU A 96 -0.78 12.00 -8.17
C GLU A 96 0.07 12.70 -7.09
N ASP A 97 1.27 13.14 -7.46
CA ASP A 97 2.13 13.92 -6.56
C ASP A 97 1.98 15.39 -6.93
N PHE A 98 1.67 16.24 -5.95
CA PHE A 98 1.71 17.70 -6.06
C PHE A 98 2.92 18.30 -5.35
N VAL A 99 3.48 17.57 -4.38
CA VAL A 99 4.71 17.90 -3.67
C VAL A 99 5.54 16.63 -3.49
N ARG A 100 6.82 16.68 -3.87
CA ARG A 100 7.78 15.58 -3.69
C ARG A 100 9.11 16.13 -3.18
N ASP A 101 9.66 15.50 -2.15
CA ASP A 101 10.94 15.90 -1.54
C ASP A 101 11.00 17.40 -1.16
N GLY A 102 9.87 17.94 -0.69
CA GLY A 102 9.74 19.34 -0.28
C GLY A 102 9.57 20.35 -1.43
N GLN A 103 9.43 19.88 -2.67
CA GLN A 103 9.28 20.72 -3.86
C GLN A 103 7.91 20.52 -4.51
N VAL A 104 7.29 21.61 -4.96
CA VAL A 104 6.08 21.56 -5.80
C VAL A 104 6.42 20.89 -7.13
N VAL A 105 5.56 19.98 -7.58
CA VAL A 105 5.70 19.29 -8.86
C VAL A 105 4.43 19.46 -9.68
N ASP A 106 4.57 20.05 -10.87
CA ASP A 106 3.44 20.33 -11.78
C ASP A 106 3.14 19.19 -12.76
N GLU A 107 4.15 18.35 -13.03
CA GLU A 107 4.05 17.18 -13.92
C GLU A 107 4.96 16.06 -13.40
N PHE A 108 4.60 14.80 -13.64
CA PHE A 108 5.40 13.64 -13.21
C PHE A 108 6.75 13.61 -13.95
N GLY A 109 7.76 14.27 -13.38
CA GLY A 109 9.12 14.30 -13.88
C GLY A 109 9.83 12.97 -13.66
N VAL A 110 9.63 12.00 -14.57
CA VAL A 110 10.68 11.04 -14.96
C VAL A 110 10.70 10.96 -16.48
N LYS A 111 11.43 11.88 -17.11
CA LYS A 111 11.89 11.69 -18.50
C LYS A 111 12.96 10.59 -18.49
N HIS A 112 12.55 9.32 -18.54
CA HIS A 112 13.43 8.30 -19.08
C HIS A 112 13.30 8.33 -20.59
N ASN A 113 14.44 8.53 -21.25
CA ASN A 113 14.56 8.69 -22.69
C ASN A 113 14.30 7.35 -23.39
N SER A 114 13.04 6.99 -23.58
CA SER A 114 12.62 6.07 -24.64
C SER A 114 11.18 6.37 -25.05
N SER A 115 11.01 6.44 -26.36
CA SER A 115 9.83 6.92 -27.08
C SER A 115 8.53 6.20 -26.70
N ARG A 116 7.44 6.99 -26.70
CA ARG A 116 6.02 6.61 -26.78
C ARG A 116 5.43 5.90 -25.55
N PHE A 117 4.86 6.71 -24.65
CA PHE A 117 3.49 6.66 -24.09
C PHE A 117 3.50 7.36 -22.73
N ASN A 118 2.60 8.33 -22.53
CA ASN A 118 2.40 9.03 -21.26
C ASN A 118 2.11 8.03 -20.14
N LYS A 119 2.93 8.03 -19.08
CA LYS A 119 2.82 7.10 -17.94
C LYS A 119 2.24 7.85 -16.73
N TYR A 120 1.03 7.49 -16.35
CA TYR A 120 0.35 7.99 -15.14
C TYR A 120 0.33 6.89 -14.08
N PHE A 121 0.68 7.22 -12.83
CA PHE A 121 0.96 6.28 -11.74
C PHE A 121 -0.24 6.10 -10.82
N TYR A 122 -0.42 4.88 -10.28
CA TYR A 122 -1.65 4.49 -9.58
C TYR A 122 -1.46 4.14 -8.02
N MET A 123 -2.37 4.44 -7.04
CA MET A 123 -2.37 4.37 -5.54
C MET A 123 -3.58 3.66 -4.95
N LEU A 124 -3.38 2.92 -3.87
CA LEU A 124 -4.42 2.58 -2.93
C LEU A 124 -4.29 3.14 -1.51
N ILE A 125 -5.39 3.71 -1.01
CA ILE A 125 -5.71 3.86 0.41
C ILE A 125 -6.97 3.04 0.74
N ALA A 126 -6.93 2.22 1.79
CA ALA A 126 -8.16 1.72 2.42
C ALA A 126 -8.45 2.52 3.70
N GLY A 127 -9.71 2.70 4.03
CA GLY A 127 -10.18 3.37 5.23
C GLY A 127 -11.62 2.93 5.47
N LEU A 128 -11.98 2.54 6.69
CA LEU A 128 -13.36 2.17 7.03
C LEU A 128 -13.65 2.55 8.47
N ILE A 129 -14.72 3.33 8.63
CA ILE A 129 -15.44 3.56 9.87
C ILE A 129 -16.52 2.47 9.94
N VAL A 130 -16.59 1.67 11.01
CA VAL A 130 -17.88 1.28 11.61
C VAL A 130 -17.72 1.04 13.12
N LEU A 131 -18.66 1.63 13.86
CA LEU A 131 -18.88 1.57 15.30
C LEU A 131 -19.03 0.13 15.82
N GLY A 132 -18.32 -0.21 16.91
CA GLY A 132 -18.70 -1.32 17.78
C GLY A 132 -17.56 -2.08 18.45
N GLY A 133 -17.35 -1.79 19.74
CA GLY A 133 -17.12 -2.79 20.79
C GLY A 133 -15.83 -3.62 20.79
N LEU A 134 -14.90 -3.20 21.67
CA LEU A 134 -14.02 -4.04 22.50
C LEU A 134 -13.18 -5.14 21.82
N GLY A 135 -11.89 -4.84 21.64
CA GLY A 135 -10.84 -5.84 21.49
C GLY A 135 -9.64 -5.30 20.71
N TRP A 136 -8.58 -4.89 21.41
CA TRP A 136 -7.31 -4.48 20.80
C TRP A 136 -6.69 -5.59 19.96
N ARG A 137 -6.79 -5.49 18.63
CA ARG A 137 -5.91 -6.14 17.65
C ARG A 137 -5.78 -5.23 16.43
N GLY A 138 -4.53 -5.07 15.98
CA GLY A 138 -4.11 -4.21 14.87
C GLY A 138 -4.76 -4.56 13.55
N VAL A 139 -5.19 -3.54 12.81
CA VAL A 139 -5.75 -3.70 11.47
C VAL A 139 -4.76 -3.18 10.45
N GLN A 140 -4.23 -4.11 9.66
CA GLN A 140 -3.33 -3.81 8.56
C GLN A 140 -4.11 -3.65 7.26
N ILE A 141 -3.90 -2.54 6.57
CA ILE A 141 -4.39 -2.32 5.21
C ILE A 141 -3.36 -2.84 4.22
N MET A 142 -3.80 -3.61 3.22
CA MET A 142 -2.95 -4.11 2.15
C MET A 142 -3.38 -3.49 0.82
N GLY A 143 -2.59 -2.52 0.34
CA GLY A 143 -2.84 -1.82 -0.92
C GLY A 143 -2.05 -2.39 -2.09
N LEU A 144 -2.76 -2.63 -3.21
CA LEU A 144 -2.22 -3.11 -4.49
C LEU A 144 -2.59 -2.11 -5.59
N ASN A 145 -1.62 -1.70 -6.42
CA ASN A 145 -1.79 -0.56 -7.34
C ASN A 145 -1.42 -0.87 -8.81
N ALA A 146 -2.37 -0.75 -9.76
CA ALA A 146 -2.19 -1.00 -11.21
C ALA A 146 -2.53 0.23 -12.08
N LEU A 147 -1.99 0.30 -13.31
CA LEU A 147 -2.18 1.42 -14.25
C LEU A 147 -3.61 1.54 -14.81
N LYS A 148 -4.03 2.78 -15.14
CA LYS A 148 -5.20 3.01 -16.01
C LYS A 148 -4.85 2.68 -17.46
N GLY A 149 -5.68 1.83 -18.09
CA GLY A 149 -5.43 1.19 -19.38
C GLY A 149 -4.86 -0.23 -19.29
N SER A 150 -4.67 -0.76 -18.08
CA SER A 150 -4.32 -2.16 -17.83
C SER A 150 -5.49 -3.01 -17.28
N LEU A 151 -6.72 -2.54 -17.55
CA LEU A 151 -7.97 -3.31 -17.47
C LEU A 151 -8.51 -3.50 -18.89
#